data_AF-A0A660TF34-F1
#
_entry.id   AF-A0A660TF34-F1
#
_cell.length_a   1.000
_cell.length_b   1.000
_cell.length_c   1.000
_cell.angle_alpha   90.00
_cell.angle_beta   90.00
_cell.angle_gamma   90.00
#
_symmetry.space_group_name_H-M   'P 1'
#
loop_
_entity.id
_entity.type
_entity.pdbx_description
1 polymer ?
#
loop_
_entity_poly.entity_id
_entity_poly.type
_entity_poly.pdbx_seq_one_letter_code
_entity_poly.pdbx_strand_id
1 'polypeptide(L)'
;MKKKMLLFLGLILIVGLFPLMAKGQEEIATGPASIEVYYSVAVDAPIAKMLSGYIAAFEKDNPAITVKPVFSGGYGDTKTAVQTIQ
;
A
#
# COMPACT_ATOMS: atom_id res chain seq x y z
N MET A 1 20.54 8.31 47.99
CA MET A 1 20.22 6.91 47.61
C MET A 1 18.89 6.79 46.88
N LYS A 2 17.78 7.35 47.40
CA LYS A 2 16.44 7.31 46.79
C LYS A 2 16.36 7.84 45.34
N LYS A 3 17.07 8.94 45.01
CA LYS A 3 17.11 9.54 43.67
C LYS A 3 17.85 8.67 42.63
N LYS A 4 18.94 8.00 43.04
CA LYS A 4 19.69 7.04 42.20
C LYS A 4 18.90 5.75 42.00
N MET A 5 18.16 5.31 43.02
CA MET A 5 17.26 4.17 42.94
C MET A 5 16.06 4.44 42.01
N LEU A 6 15.51 5.65 42.03
CA LEU A 6 14.45 6.08 41.11
C LEU A 6 14.92 6.14 39.65
N LEU A 7 16.16 6.59 39.41
CA LEU A 7 16.78 6.60 38.08
C LEU A 7 17.04 5.18 37.55
N PHE A 8 17.52 4.27 38.41
CA PHE A 8 17.69 2.86 38.03
C PHE A 8 16.37 2.18 37.71
N LEU A 9 15.31 2.45 38.48
CA LEU A 9 13.98 1.91 38.23
C LEU A 9 13.39 2.46 36.92
N GLY A 10 13.60 3.75 36.63
CA GLY A 10 13.20 4.36 35.35
C GLY A 10 13.93 3.76 34.16
N LEU A 11 15.22 3.46 34.28
CA LEU A 11 16.00 2.82 33.22
C LEU A 11 15.54 1.39 32.94
N ILE A 12 15.24 0.61 33.99
CA ILE A 12 14.68 -0.74 33.85
C ILE A 12 13.30 -0.69 33.17
N LEU A 13 12.48 0.32 33.49
CA LEU A 13 11.18 0.52 32.84
C LEU A 13 11.31 0.82 31.35
N ILE A 14 12.25 1.70 30.97
CA ILE A 14 12.51 2.07 29.57
C ILE A 14 13.07 0.88 28.78
N VAL A 15 14.00 0.12 29.36
CA VAL A 15 14.55 -1.09 28.73
C VAL A 15 13.49 -2.19 28.62
N GLY A 16 12.60 -2.31 29.61
CA GLY A 16 11.47 -3.26 29.59
C GLY A 16 10.38 -2.90 28.57
N LEU A 17 10.24 -1.63 28.22
CA LEU A 17 9.29 -1.14 27.20
C LEU A 17 9.88 -1.15 25.77
N PHE A 18 11.20 -1.25 25.63
CA PHE A 18 11.89 -1.28 24.34
C PHE A 18 11.44 -2.42 23.40
N PRO A 19 11.17 -3.66 23.86
CA PRO A 19 10.68 -4.75 22.99
C PRO A 19 9.30 -4.47 22.40
N LEU A 20 8.45 -3.73 23.11
CA LEU A 20 7.12 -3.34 22.64
C LEU A 20 7.19 -2.27 21.54
N MET A 21 8.25 -1.46 21.50
CA MET A 21 8.50 -0.49 20.43
C MET A 21 9.32 -1.06 19.27
N ALA A 22 10.06 -2.15 19.49
CA ALA A 22 10.85 -2.82 18.45
C ALA A 22 9.98 -3.63 17.48
N LYS A 23 8.78 -4.05 17.92
CA LYS A 23 7.77 -4.61 17.03
C LYS A 23 7.05 -3.44 16.36
N GLY A 24 7.45 -3.15 15.13
CA GLY A 24 6.78 -2.13 14.30
C GLY A 24 5.26 -2.37 14.31
N GLN A 25 4.49 -1.28 14.34
CA GLN A 25 3.04 -1.36 14.36
C GLN A 25 2.56 -2.10 13.11
N GLU A 26 1.95 -3.28 13.30
CA GLU A 26 1.31 -3.99 12.21
C GLU A 26 0.16 -3.11 11.71
N GLU A 27 0.27 -2.66 10.46
CA GLU A 27 -0.81 -1.93 9.80
C GLU A 27 -1.92 -2.94 9.53
N ILE A 28 -2.90 -2.98 10.44
CA ILE A 28 -4.13 -3.72 10.21
C ILE A 28 -4.89 -2.96 9.13
N ALA A 29 -4.77 -3.40 7.88
CA ALA A 29 -5.56 -2.86 6.79
C ALA A 29 -7.05 -3.08 7.09
N THR A 30 -7.75 -2.00 7.45
CA THR A 30 -9.17 -2.02 7.79
C THR A 30 -10.01 -1.91 6.50
N GLY A 31 -10.43 -3.05 5.96
CA GLY A 31 -11.45 -3.11 4.90
C GLY A 31 -10.93 -3.31 3.48
N PRO A 32 -11.85 -3.47 2.51
CA PRO A 32 -11.51 -3.73 1.11
C PRO A 32 -10.75 -2.56 0.50
N ALA A 33 -9.59 -2.82 -0.09
CA ALA A 33 -8.77 -1.82 -0.76
C ALA A 33 -9.11 -1.76 -2.26
N SER A 34 -9.12 -0.56 -2.84
CA SER A 34 -9.35 -0.37 -4.27
C SER A 34 -8.13 0.31 -4.90
N ILE A 35 -7.62 -0.25 -5.99
CA ILE A 35 -6.49 0.28 -6.76
C ILE A 35 -6.99 0.66 -8.14
N GLU A 36 -6.80 1.91 -8.56
CA GLU A 36 -7.09 2.33 -9.92
C GLU A 36 -5.81 2.32 -10.77
N VAL A 37 -5.86 1.67 -11.93
CA VAL A 37 -4.70 1.51 -12.81
C VAL A 37 -4.97 2.21 -14.13
N TYR A 38 -4.37 3.39 -14.30
CA TYR A 38 -4.48 4.17 -15.52
C TYR A 38 -3.48 3.69 -16.57
N TYR A 39 -3.98 3.21 -17.71
CA TYR A 39 -3.14 2.61 -18.74
C TYR A 39 -3.48 3.12 -20.15
N SER A 40 -2.45 3.37 -20.95
CA SER A 40 -2.58 3.80 -22.34
C SER A 40 -2.86 2.62 -23.27
N VAL A 41 -3.89 2.70 -24.11
CA VAL A 41 -4.24 1.62 -25.05
C VAL A 41 -3.88 1.90 -26.50
N ALA A 42 -3.36 3.10 -26.81
CA ALA A 42 -2.89 3.46 -28.15
C ALA A 42 -1.48 2.90 -28.45
N VAL A 43 -1.32 1.57 -28.32
CA VAL A 43 -0.06 0.85 -28.54
C VAL A 43 -0.28 -0.41 -29.39
N ASP A 44 0.74 -0.81 -30.17
CA ASP A 44 0.70 -2.00 -31.03
C ASP A 44 0.94 -3.30 -30.23
N ALA A 45 -0.01 -3.66 -29.37
CA ALA A 45 -0.08 -4.95 -28.70
C ALA A 45 -1.41 -5.10 -27.94
N PRO A 46 -1.87 -6.34 -27.65
CA PRO A 46 -3.08 -6.57 -26.86
C PRO A 46 -2.82 -6.35 -25.35
N ILE A 47 -2.20 -5.24 -24.97
CA ILE A 47 -1.76 -5.01 -23.59
C ILE A 47 -2.93 -4.95 -22.61
N ALA A 48 -4.07 -4.39 -23.02
CA ALA A 48 -5.28 -4.39 -22.20
C ALA A 48 -5.68 -5.82 -21.78
N LYS A 49 -5.60 -6.78 -22.71
CA LYS A 49 -5.89 -8.20 -22.43
C LYS A 49 -4.89 -8.81 -21.46
N MET A 50 -3.60 -8.51 -21.65
CA MET A 50 -2.55 -8.98 -20.75
C MET A 50 -2.72 -8.42 -19.33
N LEU A 51 -3.01 -7.11 -19.23
CA LEU A 51 -3.24 -6.44 -17.95
C LEU A 51 -4.45 -7.02 -17.22
N SER A 52 -5.56 -7.28 -17.92
CA SER A 52 -6.72 -7.96 -17.33
C SER A 52 -6.35 -9.35 -16.78
N GLY A 53 -5.47 -10.09 -17.46
CA GLY A 53 -4.97 -11.37 -16.97
C GLY A 53 -4.15 -11.23 -15.68
N TYR A 54 -3.28 -10.22 -15.59
CA TYR A 54 -2.52 -9.95 -14.38
C TYR A 54 -3.39 -9.49 -13.21
N ILE A 55 -4.40 -8.67 -13.48
CA ILE A 55 -5.39 -8.23 -12.49
C ILE A 55 -6.12 -9.43 -11.91
N ALA A 56 -6.65 -10.31 -12.77
CA ALA A 56 -7.38 -11.49 -12.32
C ALA A 56 -6.51 -12.43 -11.46
N ALA A 57 -5.23 -12.59 -11.83
CA ALA A 57 -4.28 -13.37 -11.03
C ALA A 57 -4.02 -12.70 -9.67
N PHE A 58 -3.83 -11.37 -9.64
CA PHE A 58 -3.59 -10.63 -8.42
C PHE A 58 -4.78 -10.65 -7.46
N GLU A 59 -6.00 -10.40 -7.94
CA GLU A 59 -7.22 -10.39 -7.11
C GLU A 59 -7.55 -11.79 -6.57
N LYS A 60 -7.22 -12.85 -7.32
CA LYS A 60 -7.34 -14.23 -6.85
C LYS A 60 -6.50 -14.48 -5.59
N ASP A 61 -5.28 -13.95 -5.55
CA ASP A 61 -4.35 -14.10 -4.43
C ASP A 61 -4.62 -13.06 -3.32
N ASN A 62 -5.34 -11.99 -3.64
CA ASN A 62 -5.64 -10.87 -2.73
C ASN A 62 -7.14 -10.54 -2.74
N PRO A 63 -8.01 -11.39 -2.17
CA PRO A 63 -9.47 -11.25 -2.27
C PRO A 63 -10.05 -10.00 -1.59
N ALA A 64 -9.26 -9.34 -0.73
CA ALA A 64 -9.63 -8.07 -0.09
C ALA A 64 -9.27 -6.85 -0.94
N ILE A 65 -8.65 -7.02 -2.11
CA ILE A 65 -8.19 -5.92 -2.98
C ILE A 65 -8.92 -6.01 -4.31
N THR A 66 -9.49 -4.89 -4.75
CA THR A 66 -10.09 -4.73 -6.08
C THR A 66 -9.21 -3.83 -6.95
N VAL A 67 -8.92 -4.24 -8.17
CA VAL A 67 -8.15 -3.46 -9.13
C VAL A 67 -9.05 -3.03 -10.29
N LYS A 68 -9.15 -1.71 -10.49
CA LYS A 68 -9.98 -1.08 -11.52
C LYS A 68 -9.10 -0.47 -12.61
N PRO A 69 -8.95 -1.15 -13.76
CA PRO A 69 -8.20 -0.57 -14.86
C PRO A 69 -9.00 0.57 -15.52
N VAL A 70 -8.34 1.70 -15.73
CA VAL A 70 -8.85 2.86 -16.48
C VAL A 70 -8.04 2.97 -17.77
N PHE A 71 -8.64 2.52 -18.86
CA PHE A 71 -8.02 2.58 -20.17
C PHE A 71 -8.24 3.96 -20.79
N SER A 72 -7.14 4.62 -21.15
CA SER A 72 -7.12 5.95 -21.78
C SER A 72 -6.28 5.88 -23.06
N GLY A 73 -6.40 6.87 -23.95
CA GLY A 73 -5.80 6.90 -25.28
C GLY A 73 -4.27 6.77 -25.32
N GLY A 74 -3.58 7.78 -25.82
CA GLY A 74 -2.11 7.83 -25.82
C GLY A 74 -1.54 8.12 -24.43
N TYR A 75 -0.21 8.04 -24.29
CA TYR A 75 0.47 8.38 -23.03
C TYR A 75 0.13 9.77 -22.49
N GLY A 76 -0.09 10.75 -23.38
CA GLY A 76 -0.52 12.10 -22.99
C GLY A 76 -1.90 12.10 -22.33
N ASP A 77 -2.84 11.35 -22.89
CA ASP A 77 -4.20 11.22 -22.34
C ASP A 77 -4.18 10.53 -20.99
N THR A 78 -3.38 9.46 -20.85
CA THR A 78 -3.20 8.75 -19.58
C THR A 78 -2.60 9.67 -18.51
N LYS A 79 -1.58 10.46 -18.87
CA LYS A 79 -0.97 11.41 -17.95
C LYS A 79 -1.98 12.46 -17.50
N THR A 80 -2.73 13.05 -18.43
CA THR A 80 -3.78 14.03 -18.10
C THR A 80 -4.81 13.39 -17.19
N ALA A 81 -5.30 12.18 -17.52
CA ALA A 81 -6.28 11.47 -16.73
C ALA A 81 -5.84 11.31 -15.27
N VAL A 82 -4.59 10.90 -15.03
CA VAL A 82 -4.01 10.77 -13.68
C VAL A 82 -3.92 12.12 -12.97
N GLN A 83 -3.59 13.20 -13.68
CA GLN A 83 -3.43 14.54 -13.09
C GLN A 83 -4.75 15.22 -12.76
N THR A 84 -5.86 14.81 -13.40
CA THR A 84 -7.18 15.44 -13.23
C THR A 84 -8.12 14.65 -12.34
N ILE A 85 -7.68 13.54 -11.74
CA ILE A 85 -8.48 12.82 -10.73
C ILE A 85 -8.65 13.75 -9.52
N GLN A 86 -9.90 14.12 -9.22
CA GLN A 86 -10.30 14.90 -8.04
C GLN A 86 -11.03 13.99 -7.07
#